data_AF-A0AAW9CTU8-F1
#
_entry.id   AF-A0AAW9CTU8-F1
#
_cell.length_a   1.000
_cell.length_b   1.000
_cell.length_c   1.000
_cell.angle_alpha   90.00
_cell.angle_beta   90.00
_cell.angle_gamma   90.00
#
_symmetry.space_group_name_H-M   'P 1'
#
loop_
_entity.id
_entity.type
_entity.pdbx_description
1 polymer ?
#
loop_
_entity_poly.entity_id
_entity_poly.type
_entity_poly.pdbx_seq_one_letter_code
_entity_poly.pdbx_strand_id
1 'polypeptide(L)'
;MVNANRNFREARAGQPASQARPAAAHAHTPGRPPRQRALRAFLSARVGAAWALVRAELAQRFPELTDLPASLVATHTSSKHGHVRIHAAHGVVALDDADCAFYVHPELGTLMRNAALASRIQQEKARDARRAEERRARMRPVSAHAQAHKIGPTWYLVELDALPFSRREAADTGTRAAREHAAVFDVVLGRVVDASERFDLEHLYGRRGVYGARKRALSYRELRDLGLLAPARP
;
A
#
# COMPACT_ATOMS: atom_id res chain seq x y z
N MET A 1 4.39 71.24 -46.84
CA MET A 1 5.67 71.40 -46.11
C MET A 1 6.00 70.03 -45.53
N VAL A 2 6.89 69.24 -46.16
CA VAL A 2 8.35 69.21 -45.91
C VAL A 2 8.59 68.92 -44.42
N ASN A 3 9.08 67.76 -43.98
CA ASN A 3 10.37 67.17 -44.36
C ASN A 3 10.45 65.66 -44.03
N ALA A 4 11.29 64.96 -44.80
CA ALA A 4 11.68 63.58 -44.63
C ALA A 4 12.88 63.42 -43.66
N ASN A 5 13.00 62.25 -43.04
CA ASN A 5 14.28 61.52 -42.88
C ASN A 5 13.97 60.10 -42.35
N ARG A 6 13.97 59.05 -43.19
CA ARG A 6 15.13 58.24 -43.64
C ARG A 6 15.99 57.72 -42.48
N ASN A 7 15.88 56.42 -42.22
CA ASN A 7 17.04 55.55 -42.12
C ASN A 7 16.72 54.16 -42.68
N PHE A 8 17.51 53.80 -43.69
CA PHE A 8 17.55 52.54 -44.40
C PHE A 8 18.59 51.61 -43.76
N ARG A 9 18.31 50.30 -43.75
CA ARG A 9 19.20 49.17 -44.13
C ARG A 9 18.40 47.88 -43.88
N GLU A 10 17.93 47.16 -44.92
CA GLU A 10 18.67 46.15 -45.71
C GLU A 10 19.50 45.19 -44.84
N ALA A 11 19.56 43.87 -45.04
CA ALA A 11 18.81 42.88 -45.81
C ALA A 11 19.41 41.50 -45.38
N ARG A 12 18.74 40.41 -45.80
CA ARG A 12 19.19 38.99 -45.91
C ARG A 12 18.59 38.06 -44.85
N ALA A 13 17.61 37.24 -45.21
CA ALA A 13 17.69 36.03 -46.05
C ALA A 13 18.25 34.82 -45.27
N GLY A 14 17.35 33.86 -44.97
CA GLY A 14 17.65 32.59 -44.33
C GLY A 14 16.37 31.83 -43.96
N GLN A 15 15.87 31.02 -44.89
CA GLN A 15 14.85 29.96 -44.73
C GLN A 15 15.21 28.92 -43.64
N PRO A 16 14.36 27.92 -43.27
CA PRO A 16 12.96 27.68 -43.66
C PRO A 16 12.00 27.45 -42.47
N ALA A 17 10.71 27.39 -42.80
CA ALA A 17 9.64 26.89 -41.95
C ALA A 17 9.93 25.46 -41.44
N SER A 18 10.04 25.30 -40.12
CA SER A 18 10.05 23.98 -39.48
C SER A 18 8.61 23.51 -39.32
N GLN A 19 8.27 22.50 -40.10
CA GLN A 19 7.02 21.77 -40.07
C GLN A 19 6.77 21.15 -38.70
N ALA A 20 5.48 20.99 -38.41
CA ALA A 20 4.91 20.36 -37.23
C ALA A 20 5.67 19.10 -36.76
N ARG A 21 6.00 19.07 -35.47
CA ARG A 21 6.01 17.84 -34.69
C ARG A 21 4.94 18.00 -33.62
N PRO A 22 3.90 17.15 -33.57
CA PRO A 22 3.02 17.15 -32.43
C PRO A 22 3.87 16.86 -31.20
N ALA A 23 3.68 17.65 -30.14
CA ALA A 23 4.25 17.39 -28.83
C ALA A 23 3.97 15.91 -28.53
N ALA A 24 5.04 15.13 -28.44
CA ALA A 24 4.96 13.74 -28.05
C ALA A 24 4.21 13.74 -26.71
N ALA A 25 2.94 13.31 -26.76
CA ALA A 25 2.22 12.92 -25.58
C ALA A 25 3.17 12.02 -24.82
N HIS A 26 3.59 12.45 -23.64
CA HIS A 26 4.31 11.59 -22.72
C HIS A 26 3.42 10.38 -22.53
N ALA A 27 3.75 9.31 -23.26
CA ALA A 27 3.15 8.01 -23.10
C ALA A 27 3.40 7.68 -21.63
N HIS A 28 2.34 7.82 -20.85
CA HIS A 28 2.29 7.34 -19.50
C HIS A 28 2.49 5.84 -19.62
N THR A 29 3.72 5.36 -19.51
CA THR A 29 4.02 3.93 -19.49
C THR A 29 3.49 3.42 -18.16
N PRO A 30 2.38 2.67 -18.10
CA PRO A 30 2.00 2.03 -16.86
C PRO A 30 3.08 0.97 -16.57
N GLY A 31 3.82 1.18 -15.48
CA GLY A 31 4.83 0.23 -15.00
C GLY A 31 4.22 -1.17 -14.89
N ARG A 32 4.62 -2.04 -15.80
CA ARG A 32 4.12 -3.39 -16.11
C ARG A 32 3.82 -4.27 -14.86
N PRO A 33 2.55 -4.53 -14.47
CA PRO A 33 2.16 -5.68 -13.66
C PRO A 33 1.31 -6.77 -14.40
N PRO A 34 1.48 -7.08 -15.70
CA PRO A 34 0.73 -8.14 -16.39
C PRO A 34 1.39 -9.54 -16.43
N ARG A 35 2.73 -9.69 -16.25
CA ARG A 35 3.37 -11.03 -16.35
C ARG A 35 3.12 -11.93 -15.14
N GLN A 36 3.29 -11.43 -13.92
CA GLN A 36 3.13 -12.25 -12.71
C GLN A 36 1.69 -12.73 -12.51
N ARG A 37 0.69 -11.90 -12.88
CA ARG A 37 -0.72 -12.28 -12.87
C ARG A 37 -1.02 -13.36 -13.91
N ALA A 38 -0.51 -13.21 -15.15
CA ALA A 38 -0.67 -14.21 -16.20
C ALA A 38 0.00 -15.55 -15.84
N LEU A 39 1.21 -15.50 -15.27
CA LEU A 39 1.93 -16.68 -14.79
C LEU A 39 1.18 -17.39 -13.66
N ARG A 40 0.66 -16.63 -12.68
CA ARG A 40 -0.19 -17.18 -11.60
C ARG A 40 -1.46 -17.83 -12.15
N ALA A 41 -2.12 -17.21 -13.13
CA ALA A 41 -3.32 -17.76 -13.76
C ALA A 41 -3.01 -19.07 -14.50
N PHE A 42 -1.90 -19.11 -15.25
CA PHE A 42 -1.42 -20.31 -15.92
C PHE A 42 -1.15 -21.46 -14.93
N LEU A 43 -0.38 -21.20 -13.87
CA LEU A 43 -0.08 -22.21 -12.85
C LEU A 43 -1.34 -22.69 -12.12
N SER A 44 -2.27 -21.77 -11.82
CA SER A 44 -3.56 -22.12 -11.20
C SER A 44 -4.38 -23.07 -12.07
N ALA A 45 -4.38 -22.88 -13.39
CA ALA A 45 -5.09 -23.73 -14.34
C ALA A 45 -4.46 -25.12 -14.51
N ARG A 46 -3.21 -25.31 -14.08
CA ARG A 46 -2.45 -26.56 -14.19
C ARG A 46 -2.22 -27.25 -12.84
N VAL A 47 -2.92 -26.83 -11.79
CA VAL A 47 -2.91 -27.54 -10.50
C VAL A 47 -3.43 -28.96 -10.71
N GLY A 48 -2.70 -29.95 -10.21
CA GLY A 48 -2.95 -31.39 -10.39
C GLY A 48 -2.19 -32.02 -11.56
N ALA A 49 -1.61 -31.22 -12.48
CA ALA A 49 -0.82 -31.76 -13.58
C ALA A 49 0.62 -32.10 -13.15
N ALA A 50 1.26 -33.03 -13.88
CA ALA A 50 2.65 -33.38 -13.67
C ALA A 50 3.57 -32.18 -13.94
N TRP A 51 4.46 -31.88 -12.98
CA TRP A 51 5.32 -30.69 -13.01
C TRP A 51 6.23 -30.67 -14.24
N ALA A 52 6.72 -31.83 -14.69
CA ALA A 52 7.55 -31.92 -15.89
C ALA A 52 6.85 -31.37 -17.15
N LEU A 53 5.56 -31.70 -17.34
CA LEU A 53 4.75 -31.18 -18.45
C LEU A 53 4.47 -29.69 -18.28
N VAL A 54 4.12 -29.26 -17.06
CA VAL A 54 3.89 -27.85 -16.76
C VAL A 54 5.15 -27.02 -17.01
N ARG A 55 6.33 -27.53 -16.64
CA ARG A 55 7.62 -26.86 -16.85
C ARG A 55 7.94 -26.72 -18.34
N ALA A 56 7.67 -27.76 -19.14
CA ALA A 56 7.84 -27.72 -20.59
C ALA A 56 6.93 -26.67 -21.24
N GLU A 57 5.64 -26.66 -20.89
CA GLU A 57 4.68 -25.65 -21.37
C GLU A 57 5.08 -24.24 -20.92
N LEU A 58 5.59 -24.10 -19.70
CA LEU A 58 6.02 -22.81 -19.14
C LEU A 58 7.22 -22.25 -19.90
N ALA A 59 8.20 -23.09 -20.25
CA ALA A 59 9.33 -22.70 -21.08
C ALA A 59 8.90 -22.26 -22.50
N GLN A 60 7.89 -22.91 -23.08
CA GLN A 60 7.36 -22.52 -24.40
C GLN A 60 6.57 -21.19 -24.34
N ARG A 61 5.72 -21.02 -23.32
CA ARG A 61 4.82 -19.87 -23.22
C ARG A 61 5.50 -18.64 -22.62
N PHE A 62 6.55 -18.85 -21.83
CA PHE A 62 7.33 -17.80 -21.21
C PHE A 62 8.84 -18.08 -21.32
N PRO A 63 9.42 -18.02 -22.53
CA PRO A 63 10.83 -18.37 -22.78
C PRO A 63 11.83 -17.46 -22.07
N GLU A 64 11.38 -16.27 -21.69
CA GLU A 64 12.15 -15.23 -20.98
C GLU A 64 12.31 -15.53 -19.47
N LEU A 65 11.62 -16.54 -18.95
CA LEU A 65 11.70 -16.96 -17.55
C LEU A 65 12.72 -18.09 -17.43
N THR A 66 13.98 -17.73 -17.19
CA THR A 66 15.07 -18.69 -16.96
C THR A 66 14.83 -19.53 -15.70
N ASP A 67 14.35 -18.88 -14.62
CA ASP A 67 14.02 -19.53 -13.35
C ASP A 67 12.71 -18.98 -12.76
N LEU A 68 12.01 -19.84 -12.03
CA LEU A 68 10.83 -19.46 -11.28
C LEU A 68 11.23 -19.00 -9.88
N PRO A 69 10.69 -17.87 -9.40
CA PRO A 69 10.94 -17.45 -8.03
C PRO A 69 10.37 -18.48 -7.06
N ALA A 70 11.17 -18.85 -6.04
CA ALA A 70 10.77 -19.81 -5.01
C ALA A 70 9.52 -19.36 -4.22
N SER A 71 9.26 -18.04 -4.17
CA SER A 71 8.03 -17.45 -3.62
C SER A 71 6.78 -17.71 -4.47
N LEU A 72 6.94 -18.20 -5.70
CA LEU A 72 5.83 -18.57 -6.57
C LEU A 72 5.63 -20.08 -6.63
N VAL A 73 6.68 -20.84 -6.95
CA VAL A 73 6.63 -22.30 -7.00
C VAL A 73 7.81 -22.89 -6.24
N ALA A 74 7.51 -23.67 -5.19
CA ALA A 74 8.51 -24.48 -4.51
C ALA A 74 8.74 -25.79 -5.27
N THR A 75 9.91 -25.93 -5.90
CA THR A 75 10.31 -27.13 -6.64
C THR A 75 11.09 -28.12 -5.78
N HIS A 76 11.85 -27.63 -4.79
CA HIS A 76 12.61 -28.46 -3.86
C HIS A 76 11.77 -28.77 -2.63
N THR A 77 11.06 -29.90 -2.68
CA THR A 77 10.18 -30.36 -1.60
C THR A 77 10.58 -31.74 -1.12
N SER A 78 10.28 -32.04 0.15
CA SER A 78 10.39 -33.39 0.70
C SER A 78 9.19 -33.70 1.59
N SER A 79 8.84 -34.98 1.74
CA SER A 79 7.84 -35.42 2.71
C SER A 79 8.53 -35.98 3.96
N LYS A 80 7.96 -35.75 5.14
CA LYS A 80 8.31 -36.47 6.37
C LYS A 80 7.05 -36.62 7.21
N HIS A 81 6.74 -37.85 7.62
CA HIS A 81 5.52 -38.17 8.38
C HIS A 81 4.23 -37.65 7.70
N GLY A 82 4.13 -37.73 6.38
CA GLY A 82 2.96 -37.24 5.63
C GLY A 82 2.87 -35.72 5.48
N HIS A 83 3.81 -34.94 6.04
CA HIS A 83 3.86 -33.49 5.87
C HIS A 83 4.90 -33.08 4.83
N VAL A 84 4.50 -32.16 3.94
CA VAL A 84 5.39 -31.58 2.94
C VAL A 84 6.24 -30.47 3.57
N ARG A 85 7.54 -30.52 3.30
CA ARG A 85 8.52 -29.49 3.64
C ARG A 85 9.14 -28.91 2.38
N ILE A 86 9.49 -27.64 2.45
CA ILE A 86 10.12 -26.88 1.37
C ILE A 86 11.55 -26.56 1.77
N HIS A 87 12.49 -26.85 0.88
CA HIS A 87 13.90 -26.51 1.05
C HIS A 87 14.12 -25.12 0.44
N ALA A 88 14.29 -24.12 1.29
CA ALA A 88 14.62 -22.77 0.90
C ALA A 88 16.12 -22.50 1.17
N ALA A 89 16.66 -21.42 0.60
CA ALA A 89 18.05 -21.03 0.80
C ALA A 89 18.43 -20.83 2.29
N HIS A 90 17.46 -20.47 3.13
CA HIS A 90 17.63 -20.22 4.56
C HIS A 90 17.26 -21.43 5.45
N GLY A 91 17.00 -22.60 4.85
CA GLY A 91 16.71 -23.84 5.59
C GLY A 91 15.42 -24.54 5.14
N VAL A 92 14.99 -25.50 5.95
CA VAL A 92 13.81 -26.34 5.68
C VAL A 92 12.61 -25.78 6.42
N VAL A 93 11.56 -25.42 5.68
CA VAL A 93 10.33 -24.81 6.20
C VAL A 93 9.15 -25.75 5.99
N ALA A 94 8.19 -25.78 6.91
CA ALA A 94 6.93 -26.49 6.71
C ALA A 94 6.10 -25.81 5.62
N LEU A 95 5.35 -26.57 4.83
CA LEU A 95 4.49 -26.01 3.78
C LEU A 95 3.51 -24.94 4.30
N ASP A 96 3.01 -25.13 5.52
CA ASP A 96 2.02 -24.23 6.13
C ASP A 96 2.60 -22.84 6.40
N ASP A 97 3.88 -22.76 6.75
CA ASP A 97 4.61 -21.53 7.05
C ASP A 97 5.27 -20.92 5.81
N ALA A 98 5.44 -21.69 4.73
CA ALA A 98 6.13 -21.23 3.53
C ALA A 98 5.34 -20.17 2.76
N ASP A 99 6.03 -19.11 2.32
CA ASP A 99 5.44 -18.02 1.53
C ASP A 99 5.48 -18.31 0.01
N CYS A 100 5.04 -19.50 -0.38
CA CYS A 100 4.92 -19.91 -1.78
C CYS A 100 3.47 -20.17 -2.19
N ALA A 101 3.07 -19.71 -3.38
CA ALA A 101 1.70 -19.90 -3.88
C ALA A 101 1.43 -21.34 -4.35
N PHE A 102 2.44 -21.99 -4.93
CA PHE A 102 2.37 -23.36 -5.43
C PHE A 102 3.59 -24.14 -4.96
N TYR A 103 3.47 -25.47 -4.94
CA TYR A 103 4.56 -26.38 -4.65
C TYR A 103 4.44 -27.64 -5.51
N VAL A 104 5.54 -28.33 -5.74
CA VAL A 104 5.56 -29.64 -6.38
C VAL A 104 5.44 -30.71 -5.29
N HIS A 105 4.47 -31.62 -5.40
CA HIS A 105 4.34 -32.70 -4.44
C HIS A 105 5.54 -33.65 -4.56
N PRO A 106 6.26 -33.96 -3.46
CA PRO A 106 7.53 -34.70 -3.53
C PRO A 106 7.35 -36.13 -4.08
N GLU A 107 6.23 -36.78 -3.77
CA GLU A 107 5.98 -38.19 -4.17
C GLU A 107 5.23 -38.31 -5.51
N LEU A 108 4.42 -37.33 -5.86
CA LEU A 108 3.56 -37.38 -7.06
C LEU A 108 4.17 -36.60 -8.23
N GLY A 109 5.11 -35.70 -7.95
CA GLY A 109 5.68 -34.80 -8.95
C GLY A 109 4.65 -33.85 -9.57
N THR A 110 3.48 -33.67 -8.96
CA THR A 110 2.40 -32.83 -9.47
C THR A 110 2.44 -31.42 -8.89
N LEU A 111 2.03 -30.42 -9.68
CA LEU A 111 1.87 -29.06 -9.21
C LEU A 111 0.65 -28.96 -8.29
N MET A 112 0.84 -28.48 -7.06
CA MET A 112 -0.21 -28.29 -6.07
C MET A 112 -0.26 -26.83 -5.58
N ARG A 113 -1.42 -26.44 -5.07
CA ARG A 113 -1.64 -25.11 -4.49
C ARG A 113 -1.38 -25.14 -2.99
N ASN A 114 -0.66 -24.16 -2.47
CA ASN A 114 -0.52 -24.00 -1.03
C ASN A 114 -1.82 -23.39 -0.43
N ALA A 115 -2.64 -24.23 0.18
CA ALA A 115 -3.89 -23.81 0.82
C ALA A 115 -3.66 -22.96 2.07
N ALA A 116 -2.58 -23.21 2.82
CA ALA A 116 -2.26 -22.49 4.05
C ALA A 116 -1.96 -21.01 3.77
N LEU A 117 -1.14 -20.72 2.75
CA LEU A 117 -0.86 -19.34 2.35
C LEU A 117 -2.14 -18.61 1.90
N ALA A 118 -3.01 -19.28 1.13
CA ALA A 118 -4.27 -18.69 0.69
C ALA A 118 -5.18 -18.35 1.88
N SER A 119 -5.26 -19.25 2.86
CA SER A 119 -5.99 -19.04 4.12
C SER A 119 -5.41 -17.88 4.93
N ARG A 120 -4.08 -17.81 5.09
CA ARG A 120 -3.39 -16.70 5.79
C ARG A 120 -3.71 -15.34 5.16
N ILE A 121 -3.60 -15.22 3.84
CA ILE A 121 -3.94 -13.99 3.11
C ILE A 121 -5.42 -13.63 3.30
N GLN A 122 -6.32 -14.61 3.27
CA GLN A 122 -7.75 -14.37 3.50
C GLN A 122 -8.03 -13.89 4.92
N GLN A 123 -7.41 -14.51 5.93
CA GLN A 123 -7.53 -14.10 7.33
C GLN A 123 -6.97 -12.70 7.56
N GLU A 124 -5.84 -12.36 6.96
CA GLU A 124 -5.27 -11.02 7.00
C GLU A 124 -6.22 -9.98 6.40
N LYS A 125 -6.75 -10.25 5.20
CA LYS A 125 -7.76 -9.38 4.58
C LYS A 125 -9.01 -9.22 5.44
N ALA A 126 -9.48 -10.30 6.08
CA ALA A 126 -10.63 -10.24 6.97
C ALA A 126 -10.34 -9.40 8.23
N ARG A 127 -9.13 -9.54 8.80
CA ARG A 127 -8.67 -8.70 9.92
C ARG A 127 -8.58 -7.23 9.51
N ASP A 128 -8.05 -6.94 8.34
CA ASP A 128 -7.94 -5.57 7.84
C ASP A 128 -9.30 -4.96 7.49
N ALA A 129 -10.21 -5.74 6.91
CA ALA A 129 -11.58 -5.33 6.67
C ALA A 129 -12.28 -5.00 7.99
N ARG A 130 -12.14 -5.87 9.00
CA ARG A 130 -12.67 -5.64 10.35
C ARG A 130 -12.08 -4.38 10.99
N ARG A 131 -10.76 -4.19 10.94
CA ARG A 131 -10.10 -2.97 11.44
C ARG A 131 -10.58 -1.72 10.71
N ALA A 132 -10.80 -1.81 9.40
CA ALA A 132 -11.33 -0.71 8.61
C ALA A 132 -12.78 -0.40 8.98
N GLU A 133 -13.60 -1.40 9.26
CA GLU A 133 -14.97 -1.25 9.74
C GLU A 133 -15.02 -0.63 11.15
N GLU A 134 -14.22 -1.13 12.09
CA GLU A 134 -14.08 -0.56 13.43
C GLU A 134 -13.61 0.90 13.37
N ARG A 135 -12.63 1.20 12.50
CA ARG A 135 -12.19 2.59 12.25
C ARG A 135 -13.34 3.41 11.67
N ARG A 136 -14.09 2.87 10.71
CA ARG A 136 -15.24 3.56 10.12
C ARG A 136 -16.36 3.78 11.15
N ALA A 137 -16.55 2.91 12.12
CA ALA A 137 -17.56 3.08 13.15
C ALA A 137 -17.23 4.24 14.11
N ARG A 138 -15.93 4.48 14.36
CA ARG A 138 -15.46 5.52 15.29
C ARG A 138 -14.97 6.80 14.63
N MET A 139 -14.56 6.78 13.35
CA MET A 139 -13.87 7.89 12.70
C MET A 139 -14.22 8.03 11.22
N ARG A 140 -14.36 9.29 10.78
CA ARG A 140 -14.54 9.67 9.37
C ARG A 140 -13.60 10.81 9.00
N PRO A 141 -12.80 10.69 7.93
CA PRO A 141 -11.98 11.79 7.45
C PRO A 141 -12.86 12.90 6.89
N VAL A 142 -12.60 14.15 7.28
CA VAL A 142 -13.31 15.34 6.76
C VAL A 142 -12.39 16.15 5.85
N SER A 143 -11.14 16.37 6.29
CA SER A 143 -10.10 17.05 5.50
C SER A 143 -8.70 16.52 5.88
N ALA A 144 -7.66 17.10 5.28
CA ALA A 144 -6.28 16.80 5.65
C ALA A 144 -5.95 17.13 7.13
N HIS A 145 -6.69 18.06 7.74
CA HIS A 145 -6.43 18.57 9.09
C HIS A 145 -7.62 18.33 10.04
N ALA A 146 -8.66 17.62 9.60
CA ALA A 146 -9.84 17.40 10.42
C ALA A 146 -10.44 16.02 10.21
N GLN A 147 -10.90 15.42 11.29
CA GLN A 147 -11.58 14.13 11.30
C GLN A 147 -12.79 14.20 12.22
N ALA A 148 -13.90 13.60 11.83
CA ALA A 148 -15.01 13.38 12.73
C ALA A 148 -14.74 12.11 13.55
N HIS A 149 -14.83 12.19 14.88
CA HIS A 149 -14.64 11.07 15.80
C HIS A 149 -15.87 10.89 16.69
N LYS A 150 -16.27 9.64 16.90
CA LYS A 150 -17.35 9.27 17.82
C LYS A 150 -16.74 9.03 19.20
N ILE A 151 -17.10 9.87 20.17
CA ILE A 151 -16.65 9.78 21.56
C ILE A 151 -17.90 9.58 22.41
N GLY A 152 -18.07 8.36 22.93
CA GLY A 152 -19.33 7.95 23.57
C GLY A 152 -20.50 7.98 22.56
N PRO A 153 -21.65 8.61 22.88
CA PRO A 153 -22.78 8.71 21.97
C PRO A 153 -22.64 9.84 20.93
N THR A 154 -21.70 10.77 21.12
CA THR A 154 -21.64 12.03 20.38
C THR A 154 -20.49 12.05 19.38
N TRP A 155 -20.73 12.64 18.23
CA TRP A 155 -19.70 12.87 17.21
C TRP A 155 -19.10 14.27 17.36
N TYR A 156 -17.77 14.34 17.28
CA TYR A 156 -16.99 15.55 17.39
C TYR A 156 -16.15 15.74 16.13
N LEU A 157 -16.02 16.98 15.67
CA LEU A 157 -14.96 17.37 14.75
C LEU A 157 -13.68 17.53 15.56
N VAL A 158 -12.66 16.75 15.22
CA VAL A 158 -11.33 16.78 15.80
C VAL A 158 -10.39 17.44 14.79
N GLU A 159 -9.79 18.55 15.20
CA GLU A 159 -8.73 19.20 14.45
C GLU A 159 -7.40 18.52 14.78
N LEU A 160 -6.67 18.17 13.72
CA LEU A 160 -5.42 17.44 13.80
C LEU A 160 -4.24 18.40 13.65
N ASP A 161 -3.26 18.23 14.52
CA ASP A 161 -1.99 18.95 14.45
C ASP A 161 -0.81 17.97 14.44
N ALA A 162 0.36 18.44 14.04
CA ALA A 162 1.57 17.64 13.94
C ALA A 162 2.12 17.30 15.33
N LEU A 163 2.51 16.04 15.52
CA LEU A 163 3.22 15.64 16.72
C LEU A 163 4.60 16.32 16.78
N PRO A 164 4.99 16.91 17.92
CA PRO A 164 6.30 17.53 18.09
C PRO A 164 7.44 16.50 18.28
N PHE A 165 7.15 15.20 18.11
CA PHE A 165 8.13 14.13 18.30
C PHE A 165 8.93 13.91 17.02
N SER A 166 10.25 13.93 17.13
CA SER A 166 11.14 13.61 16.02
C SER A 166 10.80 12.23 15.46
N ARG A 167 10.73 12.11 14.12
CA ARG A 167 10.68 10.79 13.48
C ARG A 167 11.99 10.09 13.87
N ARG A 168 11.89 8.88 14.44
CA ARG A 168 13.03 8.06 14.92
C ARG A 168 14.13 7.77 13.87
N GLU A 169 13.99 8.25 12.62
CA GLU A 169 14.93 8.10 11.50
C GLU A 169 16.20 8.96 11.62
N ALA A 170 16.33 9.85 12.61
CA ALA A 170 17.51 10.72 12.78
C ALA A 170 18.27 10.46 14.09
N ALA A 171 18.42 9.20 14.50
CA ALA A 171 19.18 8.83 15.71
C ALA A 171 20.64 8.43 15.42
N ASP A 172 21.25 8.97 14.35
CA ASP A 172 22.65 8.68 13.98
C ASP A 172 23.54 9.93 13.95
N THR A 173 23.14 11.01 14.65
CA THR A 173 24.02 12.18 14.79
C THR A 173 23.89 12.73 16.19
N GLY A 174 24.78 12.28 17.07
CA GLY A 174 25.54 13.06 18.07
C GLY A 174 24.87 14.07 19.01
N THR A 175 23.58 14.39 18.89
CA THR A 175 22.88 15.36 19.73
C THR A 175 21.96 14.59 20.67
N ARG A 176 22.59 13.81 21.55
CA ARG A 176 21.95 13.22 22.72
C ARG A 176 21.84 14.34 23.76
N ALA A 177 20.63 14.54 24.29
CA ALA A 177 20.22 15.48 25.34
C ALA A 177 19.47 16.75 24.85
N ALA A 178 18.29 16.97 25.43
CA ALA A 178 17.41 18.15 25.37
C ALA A 178 16.26 18.20 24.33
N ARG A 179 15.65 17.08 23.95
CA ARG A 179 14.19 17.02 23.68
C ARG A 179 13.56 15.89 24.49
N GLU A 180 13.85 15.96 25.78
CA GLU A 180 13.24 15.12 26.81
C GLU A 180 11.75 15.48 26.93
N HIS A 181 10.88 14.49 26.79
CA HIS A 181 9.46 14.52 27.16
C HIS A 181 8.63 15.67 26.58
N ALA A 182 8.78 15.97 25.28
CA ALA A 182 7.66 16.62 24.61
C ALA A 182 6.44 15.71 24.78
N ALA A 183 5.38 16.22 25.38
CA ALA A 183 4.12 15.53 25.55
C ALA A 183 3.00 16.47 25.10
N VAL A 184 1.96 15.93 24.49
CA VAL A 184 0.83 16.70 23.98
C VAL A 184 -0.44 16.21 24.63
N PHE A 185 -1.40 17.10 24.86
CA PHE A 185 -2.73 16.67 25.29
C PHE A 185 -3.55 16.25 24.08
N ASP A 186 -3.98 14.99 24.05
CA ASP A 186 -4.85 14.48 22.99
C ASP A 186 -6.31 14.57 23.43
N VAL A 187 -7.12 15.33 22.67
CA VAL A 187 -8.53 15.59 23.03
C VAL A 187 -9.46 14.39 22.87
N VAL A 188 -9.05 13.38 22.08
CA VAL A 188 -9.83 12.15 21.84
C VAL A 188 -9.58 11.17 22.97
N LEU A 189 -8.30 10.99 23.35
CA LEU A 189 -7.91 10.16 24.50
C LEU A 189 -8.18 10.84 25.84
N GLY A 190 -8.29 12.17 25.87
CA GLY A 190 -8.53 12.95 27.09
C GLY A 190 -7.35 12.94 28.07
N ARG A 191 -6.14 12.69 27.58
CA ARG A 191 -4.92 12.60 28.39
C ARG A 191 -3.71 13.16 27.67
N VAL A 192 -2.65 13.38 28.44
CA VAL A 192 -1.32 13.69 27.90
C VAL A 192 -0.73 12.41 27.30
N VAL A 193 -0.16 12.53 26.10
CA VAL A 193 0.51 11.47 25.36
C VAL A 193 1.92 11.89 24.99
N ASP A 194 2.85 10.95 25.01
CA ASP A 194 4.25 11.18 24.68
C ASP A 194 4.72 10.36 23.46
N ALA A 195 6.02 10.41 23.18
CA ALA A 195 6.62 9.73 22.04
C ALA A 195 6.46 8.19 22.06
N SER A 196 6.24 7.57 23.21
CA SER A 196 6.05 6.13 23.35
C SER A 196 4.70 5.66 22.78
N GLU A 197 3.67 6.52 22.84
CA GLU A 197 2.31 6.24 22.39
C GLU A 197 2.08 6.56 20.89
N ARG A 198 3.15 6.85 20.15
CA ARG A 198 3.06 7.23 18.73
C ARG A 198 2.34 6.18 17.87
N PHE A 199 2.52 4.89 18.18
CA PHE A 199 1.86 3.80 17.46
C PHE A 199 0.35 3.75 17.74
N ASP A 200 -0.05 4.05 18.97
CA ASP A 200 -1.46 4.09 19.36
C ASP A 200 -2.18 5.26 18.67
N LEU A 201 -1.54 6.43 18.59
CA LEU A 201 -2.06 7.58 17.86
C LEU A 201 -2.16 7.31 16.34
N GLU A 202 -1.17 6.63 15.76
CA GLU A 202 -1.25 6.19 14.35
C GLU A 202 -2.45 5.26 14.12
N HIS A 203 -2.71 4.35 15.05
CA HIS A 203 -3.86 3.44 14.97
C HIS A 203 -5.20 4.18 15.16
N LEU A 204 -5.24 5.16 16.07
CA LEU A 204 -6.42 5.96 16.38
C LEU A 204 -6.82 6.86 15.19
N TYR A 205 -5.88 7.65 14.67
CA TYR A 205 -6.11 8.63 13.62
C TYR A 205 -5.95 8.07 12.20
N GLY A 206 -5.37 6.87 12.06
CA GLY A 206 -5.04 6.27 10.77
C GLY A 206 -3.96 7.04 9.99
N ARG A 207 -3.26 7.97 10.66
CA ARG A 207 -2.21 8.81 10.09
C ARG A 207 -1.04 8.92 11.06
N ARG A 208 0.17 8.81 10.53
CA ARG A 208 1.41 8.96 11.29
C ARG A 208 1.67 10.42 11.65
N GLY A 209 2.12 10.64 12.88
CA GLY A 209 2.69 11.93 13.29
C GLY A 209 1.67 13.03 13.56
N VAL A 210 0.42 12.68 13.89
CA VAL A 210 -0.63 13.64 14.24
C VAL A 210 -1.28 13.28 15.56
N TYR A 211 -1.85 14.29 16.22
CA TYR A 211 -2.69 14.15 17.41
C TYR A 211 -3.92 15.04 17.30
N GLY A 212 -4.93 14.78 18.15
CA GLY A 212 -6.13 15.60 18.23
C GLY A 212 -5.87 16.81 19.12
N ALA A 213 -5.70 17.98 18.50
CA ALA A 213 -5.39 19.22 19.22
C ALA A 213 -6.65 19.88 19.81
N ARG A 214 -7.75 19.84 19.07
CA ARG A 214 -9.02 20.47 19.46
C ARG A 214 -10.19 19.60 19.05
N LYS A 215 -11.28 19.67 19.81
CA LYS A 215 -12.55 19.05 19.42
C LYS A 215 -13.73 20.00 19.61
N ARG A 216 -14.70 19.92 18.71
CA ARG A 216 -16.02 20.54 18.89
C ARG A 216 -17.12 19.54 18.53
N ALA A 217 -18.27 19.64 19.20
CA ALA A 217 -19.42 18.81 18.82
C ALA A 217 -19.88 19.17 17.41
N LEU A 218 -20.24 18.17 16.61
CA LEU A 218 -20.83 18.38 15.30
C LEU A 218 -22.30 18.79 15.44
N SER A 219 -22.70 19.80 14.66
CA SER A 219 -24.10 20.18 14.54
C SER A 219 -24.90 19.14 13.77
N TYR A 220 -26.22 19.15 13.94
CA TYR A 220 -27.12 18.23 13.21
C TYR A 220 -26.94 18.30 11.68
N ARG A 221 -26.73 19.50 11.13
CA ARG A 221 -26.47 19.68 9.69
C ARG A 221 -25.19 18.98 9.26
N GLU A 222 -24.10 19.15 10.01
CA GLU A 222 -22.83 18.50 9.69
C GLU A 222 -22.90 16.98 9.85
N LEU A 223 -23.65 16.48 10.85
CA LEU A 223 -23.91 15.05 10.99
C LEU A 223 -24.66 14.50 9.78
N ARG A 224 -25.63 15.25 9.25
CA ARG A 224 -26.36 14.88 8.03
C ARG A 224 -25.43 14.88 6.83
N ASP A 225 -24.67 15.96 6.62
CA ASP A 225 -23.79 16.13 5.46
C ASP A 225 -22.66 15.08 5.43
N LEU A 226 -22.20 14.64 6.60
CA LEU A 226 -21.19 13.58 6.76
C LEU A 226 -21.78 12.16 6.82
N GLY A 227 -23.10 12.00 6.75
CA GLY A 227 -23.78 10.70 6.84
C GLY A 227 -23.57 9.97 8.18
N LEU A 228 -23.52 10.72 9.28
CA LEU A 228 -23.24 10.23 10.64
C LEU A 228 -24.48 10.15 11.53
N LEU A 229 -25.62 10.59 11.03
CA LEU A 229 -26.90 10.38 11.70
C LEU A 229 -27.17 8.87 11.78
N ALA A 230 -27.51 8.40 12.98
CA ALA A 230 -27.94 7.02 13.13
C ALA A 230 -29.18 6.78 12.23
N PRO A 231 -29.29 5.61 11.60
CA PRO A 231 -30.54 5.26 10.93
C PRO A 231 -31.65 5.34 11.98
N ALA A 232 -32.73 6.08 11.66
CA ALA A 232 -33.91 6.09 12.51
C ALA A 232 -34.34 4.65 12.73
N ARG A 233 -34.38 4.19 13.99
CA ARG A 233 -34.96 2.89 14.30
C ARG A 233 -36.43 2.93 13.90
N PRO A 234 -36.93 1.96 13.12
CA PRO A 234 -38.37 1.85 12.82
C PRO A 234 -39.18 1.58 14.09
#